data_AF-A0A6B1FQI0-F1
#
_entry.id   AF-A0A6B1FQI0-F1
#
_cell.length_a   1.000
_cell.length_b   1.000
_cell.length_c   1.000
_cell.angle_alpha   90.00
_cell.angle_beta   90.00
_cell.angle_gamma   90.00
#
_symmetry.space_group_name_H-M   'P 1'
#
loop_
_entity.id
_entity.type
_entity.pdbx_description
1 polymer ?
#
loop_
_entity_poly.entity_id
_entity_poly.type
_entity_poly.pdbx_seq_one_letter_code
_entity_poly.pdbx_strand_id
1 'polypeptide(L)'
;MEVIRALATLAEPPHPAIAPIARALDLPELPRPADHTELFLFQLYPFASFHVGADGMLGGEAADRVAGFWRALGREVPGEPDHLSALLGLYAGLADAEARESAGAGRILRRESRKALLWEHLLSWLPPYLHAVGEIAHPFYRQWAELLGAALLSEAAELGAPDRLPLHLREAPPLEDPRITGGEAFLSQLTAPVRTGMLLTRADLARCAGDVGLGRRAGERRFVLKALLSSNPGDTLDWLGLEAARWRGVHEGYRAEAEAVSRFWTSRADAAHRLLVELAREAGGTLADD
;
A
#
# COMPACT_ATOMS: atom_id res chain seq x y z
N MET A 1 6.22 -18.87 -12.01
CA MET A 1 6.23 -18.82 -10.53
C MET A 1 7.59 -18.49 -9.95
N GLU A 2 8.69 -19.02 -10.50
CA GLU A 2 10.05 -18.69 -10.03
C GLU A 2 10.35 -17.18 -10.00
N VAL A 3 9.81 -16.39 -10.94
CA VAL A 3 9.93 -14.91 -10.90
C VAL A 3 9.31 -14.30 -9.65
N ILE A 4 8.08 -14.68 -9.29
CA ILE A 4 7.41 -14.16 -8.07
C ILE A 4 8.16 -14.59 -6.81
N ARG A 5 8.66 -15.83 -6.77
CA ARG A 5 9.47 -16.32 -5.64
C ARG A 5 10.78 -15.53 -5.52
N ALA A 6 11.46 -15.30 -6.64
CA ALA A 6 12.67 -14.49 -6.68
C ALA A 6 12.41 -13.05 -6.20
N LEU A 7 11.34 -12.41 -6.68
CA LEU A 7 10.95 -11.07 -6.25
C LEU A 7 10.58 -11.01 -4.76
N ALA A 8 9.98 -12.06 -4.21
CA ALA A 8 9.71 -12.18 -2.77
C ALA A 8 11.01 -12.14 -1.97
N THR A 9 12.03 -12.90 -2.39
CA THR A 9 13.35 -12.88 -1.74
C THR A 9 14.02 -11.52 -1.79
N LEU A 10 13.76 -10.72 -2.83
CA LEU A 10 14.38 -9.40 -3.00
C LEU A 10 13.71 -8.28 -2.16
N ALA A 11 12.56 -8.54 -1.55
CA ALA A 11 11.94 -7.64 -0.57
C ALA A 11 12.60 -7.74 0.83
N GLU A 12 13.33 -8.84 1.08
CA GLU A 12 14.09 -9.05 2.32
C GLU A 12 15.37 -8.20 2.37
N PRO A 13 15.99 -8.02 3.56
CA PRO A 13 17.24 -7.28 3.69
C PRO A 13 18.33 -7.77 2.73
N PRO A 14 19.02 -6.86 2.02
CA PRO A 14 19.97 -7.25 0.99
C PRO A 14 21.20 -7.95 1.59
N HIS A 15 21.59 -9.07 0.99
CA HIS A 15 22.80 -9.82 1.36
C HIS A 15 23.51 -10.40 0.13
N PRO A 16 24.81 -10.74 0.18
CA PRO A 16 25.55 -11.19 -1.00
C PRO A 16 24.93 -12.37 -1.76
N ALA A 17 24.28 -13.31 -1.05
CA ALA A 17 23.66 -14.46 -1.68
C ALA A 17 22.40 -14.16 -2.54
N ILE A 18 21.81 -12.95 -2.52
CA ILE A 18 20.72 -12.57 -3.44
C ILE A 18 21.25 -11.99 -4.77
N ALA A 19 22.55 -11.70 -4.89
CA ALA A 19 23.12 -11.11 -6.11
C ALA A 19 22.89 -11.93 -7.39
N PRO A 20 22.97 -13.29 -7.37
CA PRO A 20 22.64 -14.07 -8.56
C PRO A 20 21.17 -13.94 -8.97
N ILE A 21 20.25 -13.82 -8.00
CA ILE A 21 18.81 -13.65 -8.25
C ILE A 21 18.56 -12.31 -8.94
N ALA A 22 19.12 -11.24 -8.39
CA ALA A 22 19.02 -9.90 -8.98
C ALA A 22 19.53 -9.86 -10.43
N ARG A 23 20.69 -10.46 -10.70
CA ARG A 23 21.24 -10.54 -12.06
C ARG A 23 20.37 -11.36 -13.01
N ALA A 24 19.76 -12.44 -12.54
CA ALA A 24 18.87 -13.26 -13.36
C ALA A 24 17.56 -12.54 -13.75
N LEU A 25 17.20 -11.49 -13.02
CA LEU A 25 16.04 -10.63 -13.29
C LEU A 25 16.43 -9.31 -13.98
N ASP A 26 17.68 -9.18 -14.44
CA ASP A 26 18.23 -7.96 -15.05
C ASP A 26 18.01 -6.70 -14.21
N LEU A 27 18.07 -6.85 -12.87
CA LEU A 27 18.00 -5.73 -11.94
C LEU A 27 19.36 -5.01 -11.84
N PRO A 28 19.37 -3.73 -11.45
CA PRO A 28 20.59 -2.94 -11.28
C PRO A 28 21.44 -3.46 -10.14
N GLU A 29 22.52 -2.72 -9.82
CA GLU A 29 23.35 -3.03 -8.66
C GLU A 29 22.52 -3.16 -7.37
N LEU A 30 22.91 -4.14 -6.54
CA LEU A 30 22.22 -4.39 -5.27
C LEU A 30 22.22 -3.13 -4.39
N PRO A 31 21.09 -2.83 -3.73
CA PRO A 31 21.00 -1.71 -2.82
C PRO A 31 21.85 -1.99 -1.58
N ARG A 32 22.34 -0.93 -0.93
CA ARG A 32 23.02 -1.07 0.36
C ARG A 32 21.96 -1.35 1.44
N PRO A 33 22.34 -1.95 2.58
CA PRO A 33 21.41 -2.16 3.70
C PRO A 33 20.70 -0.88 4.18
N ALA A 34 21.39 0.27 4.07
CA ALA A 34 20.79 1.58 4.38
C ALA A 34 19.66 1.96 3.42
N ASP A 35 19.76 1.61 2.12
CA ASP A 35 18.73 1.92 1.13
C ASP A 35 17.48 1.04 1.36
N HIS A 36 17.66 -0.23 1.76
CA HIS A 36 16.57 -1.12 2.21
C HIS A 36 15.89 -0.58 3.47
N THR A 37 16.69 -0.19 4.47
CA THR A 37 16.19 0.36 5.74
C THR A 37 15.39 1.63 5.50
N GLU A 38 15.92 2.56 4.71
CA GLU A 38 15.22 3.80 4.38
C GLU A 38 13.87 3.51 3.72
N LEU A 39 13.85 2.62 2.72
CA LEU A 39 12.62 2.31 2.00
C LEU A 39 11.61 1.57 2.88
N PHE A 40 11.95 0.39 3.40
CA PHE A 40 10.96 -0.53 3.97
C PHE A 40 10.69 -0.32 5.47
N LEU A 41 11.62 0.31 6.21
CA LEU A 41 11.45 0.53 7.66
C LEU A 41 11.03 1.96 7.99
N PHE A 42 11.34 2.95 7.13
CA PHE A 42 11.00 4.35 7.41
C PHE A 42 9.97 4.95 6.46
N GLN A 43 9.97 4.58 5.18
CA GLN A 43 9.07 5.19 4.20
C GLN A 43 7.81 4.35 3.95
N LEU A 44 7.98 3.08 3.60
CA LEU A 44 6.96 2.21 3.00
C LEU A 44 6.99 0.79 3.60
N TYR A 45 6.21 0.60 4.66
CA TYR A 45 6.10 -0.69 5.35
C TYR A 45 5.55 -1.79 4.43
N PRO A 46 6.27 -2.92 4.23
CA PRO A 46 5.86 -4.01 3.35
C PRO A 46 4.84 -4.96 4.01
N PHE A 47 3.87 -4.43 4.74
CA PHE A 47 2.85 -5.21 5.48
C PHE A 47 1.45 -4.82 5.03
N ALA A 48 0.61 -5.80 4.66
CA ALA A 48 -0.74 -5.52 4.19
C ALA A 48 -1.56 -4.74 5.24
N SER A 49 -1.44 -5.09 6.52
CA SER A 49 -2.15 -4.41 7.62
C SER A 49 -1.93 -2.92 7.66
N PHE A 50 -0.73 -2.45 7.32
CA PHE A 50 -0.43 -1.03 7.26
C PHE A 50 -1.29 -0.29 6.22
N HIS A 51 -1.57 -0.93 5.09
CA HIS A 51 -2.23 -0.30 3.95
C HIS A 51 -3.74 -0.45 3.96
N VAL A 52 -4.24 -1.61 4.38
CA VAL A 52 -5.68 -1.93 4.41
C VAL A 52 -6.30 -1.93 5.80
N GLY A 53 -5.49 -1.85 6.85
CA GLY A 53 -5.98 -1.70 8.22
C GLY A 53 -6.57 -0.30 8.45
N ALA A 54 -7.69 -0.24 9.15
CA ALA A 54 -8.41 1.00 9.41
C ALA A 54 -7.58 2.04 10.20
N ASP A 55 -6.60 1.59 10.98
CA ASP A 55 -5.76 2.44 11.82
C ASP A 55 -4.45 2.87 11.14
N GLY A 56 -4.11 2.27 9.99
CA GLY A 56 -2.82 2.53 9.32
C GLY A 56 -1.61 2.07 10.15
N MET A 57 -1.76 0.97 10.89
CA MET A 57 -0.76 0.41 11.80
C MET A 57 -0.47 -1.06 11.47
N LEU A 58 0.68 -1.55 11.92
CA LEU A 58 1.03 -2.97 11.79
C LEU A 58 0.17 -3.84 12.70
N GLY A 59 -0.32 -4.96 12.17
CA GLY A 59 -1.12 -5.93 12.91
C GLY A 59 -2.63 -5.68 12.85
N GLY A 60 -3.33 -5.98 13.95
CA GLY A 60 -4.77 -5.82 14.07
C GLY A 60 -5.59 -6.77 13.17
N GLU A 61 -6.85 -6.41 12.94
CA GLU A 61 -7.81 -7.26 12.22
C GLU A 61 -7.36 -7.59 10.80
N ALA A 62 -6.64 -6.68 10.13
CA ALA A 62 -6.14 -6.91 8.79
C ALA A 62 -5.08 -8.01 8.75
N ALA A 63 -4.12 -8.00 9.68
CA ALA A 63 -3.14 -9.08 9.82
C ALA A 63 -3.80 -10.39 10.27
N ASP A 64 -4.76 -10.33 11.20
CA ASP A 64 -5.50 -11.51 11.66
C ASP A 64 -6.29 -12.19 10.54
N ARG A 65 -6.86 -11.40 9.61
CA ARG A 65 -7.54 -11.94 8.42
C ARG A 65 -6.57 -12.71 7.54
N VAL A 66 -5.38 -12.16 7.30
CA VAL A 66 -4.33 -12.85 6.54
C VAL A 66 -3.88 -14.13 7.26
N ALA A 67 -3.64 -14.07 8.56
CA ALA A 67 -3.33 -15.26 9.38
C ALA A 67 -4.45 -16.31 9.32
N GLY A 68 -5.71 -15.88 9.31
CA GLY A 68 -6.87 -16.73 9.09
C GLY A 68 -6.85 -17.44 7.74
N PHE A 69 -6.42 -16.75 6.68
CA PHE A 69 -6.24 -17.34 5.35
C PHE A 69 -5.17 -18.44 5.34
N TRP A 70 -4.02 -18.22 5.99
CA TRP A 70 -3.00 -19.25 6.18
C TRP A 70 -3.56 -20.50 6.87
N ARG A 71 -4.31 -20.33 7.97
CA ARG A 71 -4.95 -21.43 8.69
C ARG A 71 -5.99 -22.17 7.85
N ALA A 72 -6.81 -21.43 7.09
CA ALA A 72 -7.81 -22.02 6.20
C ALA A 72 -7.20 -22.89 5.10
N LEU A 73 -5.97 -22.56 4.66
CA LEU A 73 -5.20 -23.39 3.74
C LEU A 73 -4.51 -24.60 4.40
N GLY A 74 -4.65 -24.76 5.72
CA GLY A 74 -3.96 -25.80 6.49
C GLY A 74 -2.44 -25.59 6.55
N ARG A 75 -1.98 -24.35 6.45
CA ARG A 75 -0.55 -23.98 6.52
C ARG A 75 -0.21 -23.47 7.91
N GLU A 76 1.06 -23.65 8.29
CA GLU A 76 1.63 -22.95 9.44
C GLU A 76 1.61 -21.44 9.19
N VAL A 77 1.19 -20.69 10.20
CA VAL A 77 1.15 -19.22 10.12
C VAL A 77 2.55 -18.70 10.49
N PRO A 78 3.24 -17.98 9.60
CA PRO A 78 4.54 -17.41 9.93
C PRO A 78 4.39 -16.26 10.95
N GLY A 79 5.49 -15.85 11.59
CA GLY A 79 5.46 -14.78 12.59
C GLY A 79 4.97 -13.44 12.04
N GLU A 80 5.18 -13.18 10.75
CA GLU A 80 4.72 -12.00 10.02
C GLU A 80 3.84 -12.44 8.84
N PRO A 81 2.56 -12.80 9.10
CA PRO A 81 1.69 -13.44 8.11
C PRO A 81 1.32 -12.56 6.93
N ASP A 82 1.32 -11.24 7.11
CA ASP A 82 0.93 -10.23 6.14
C ASP A 82 2.11 -9.45 5.57
N HIS A 83 3.34 -9.87 5.86
CA HIS A 83 4.54 -9.34 5.20
C HIS A 83 4.52 -9.72 3.71
N LEU A 84 4.93 -8.80 2.85
CA LEU A 84 4.89 -8.95 1.39
C LEU A 84 5.63 -10.21 0.94
N SER A 85 6.83 -10.48 1.44
CA SER A 85 7.60 -11.67 1.07
C SER A 85 6.88 -12.97 1.43
N ALA A 86 6.23 -13.01 2.60
CA ALA A 86 5.48 -14.19 3.05
C ALA A 86 4.26 -14.43 2.14
N LEU A 87 3.54 -13.37 1.78
CA LEU A 87 2.39 -13.44 0.88
C LEU A 87 2.79 -13.88 -0.55
N LEU A 88 3.88 -13.34 -1.09
CA LEU A 88 4.40 -13.73 -2.41
C LEU A 88 4.93 -15.18 -2.40
N GLY A 89 5.59 -15.59 -1.33
CA GLY A 89 6.03 -16.98 -1.12
C GLY A 89 4.85 -17.95 -1.07
N LEU A 90 3.79 -17.61 -0.34
CA LEU A 90 2.54 -18.39 -0.32
C LEU A 90 1.92 -18.47 -1.71
N TYR A 91 1.86 -17.34 -2.41
CA TYR A 91 1.29 -17.26 -3.75
C TYR A 91 2.00 -18.20 -4.73
N ALA A 92 3.33 -18.14 -4.78
CA ALA A 92 4.13 -19.06 -5.59
C ALA A 92 3.89 -20.53 -5.20
N GLY A 93 3.79 -20.82 -3.90
CA GLY A 93 3.49 -22.17 -3.41
C GLY A 93 2.10 -22.69 -3.79
N LEU A 94 1.08 -21.82 -3.82
CA LEU A 94 -0.27 -22.16 -4.28
C LEU A 94 -0.29 -22.44 -5.78
N ALA A 95 0.41 -21.63 -6.57
CA ALA A 95 0.54 -21.82 -8.00
C ALA A 95 1.23 -23.15 -8.36
N ASP A 96 2.31 -23.50 -7.65
CA ASP A 96 2.98 -24.79 -7.83
C ASP A 96 2.06 -25.97 -7.46
N ALA A 97 1.26 -25.81 -6.40
CA ALA A 97 0.30 -26.83 -6.00
C ALA A 97 -0.82 -27.01 -7.04
N GLU A 98 -1.30 -25.93 -7.66
CA GLU A 98 -2.24 -26.00 -8.79
C GLU A 98 -1.62 -26.70 -10.00
N ALA A 99 -0.36 -26.40 -10.33
CA ALA A 99 0.33 -26.96 -11.49
C ALA A 99 0.58 -28.47 -11.40
N ARG A 100 0.69 -29.02 -10.18
CA ARG A 100 0.84 -30.47 -9.95
C ARG A 100 -0.46 -31.25 -10.13
N GLU A 101 -1.60 -30.57 -10.11
CA GLU A 101 -2.91 -31.18 -10.30
C GLU A 101 -3.28 -31.17 -11.79
N SER A 102 -3.46 -32.36 -12.38
CA SER A 102 -3.70 -32.49 -13.83
C SER A 102 -5.11 -32.03 -14.25
N ALA A 103 -6.14 -32.31 -13.45
CA ALA A 103 -7.52 -31.91 -13.71
C ALA A 103 -8.42 -32.16 -12.48
N GLY A 104 -9.66 -31.66 -12.53
CA GLY A 104 -10.71 -32.01 -11.56
C GLY A 104 -10.84 -31.04 -10.39
N ALA A 105 -11.62 -31.45 -9.38
CA ALA A 105 -12.04 -30.60 -8.27
C ALA A 105 -10.85 -30.06 -7.44
N GLY A 106 -9.78 -30.86 -7.28
CA GLY A 106 -8.57 -30.43 -6.58
C GLY A 106 -7.91 -29.23 -7.26
N ARG A 107 -7.72 -29.30 -8.59
CA ARG A 107 -7.16 -28.19 -9.38
C ARG A 107 -8.02 -26.93 -9.29
N ILE A 108 -9.35 -27.06 -9.38
CA ILE A 108 -10.29 -25.94 -9.25
C ILE A 108 -10.13 -25.26 -7.88
N LEU A 109 -10.13 -26.05 -6.79
CA LEU A 109 -9.98 -25.50 -5.44
C LEU A 109 -8.64 -24.78 -5.24
N ARG A 110 -7.54 -25.30 -5.80
CA ARG A 110 -6.22 -24.65 -5.75
C ARG A 110 -6.22 -23.34 -6.54
N ARG A 111 -6.82 -23.32 -7.73
CA ARG A 111 -6.96 -22.10 -8.54
C ARG A 111 -7.78 -21.04 -7.81
N GLU A 112 -8.89 -21.41 -7.19
CA GLU A 112 -9.70 -20.48 -6.39
C GLU A 112 -8.94 -19.97 -5.16
N SER A 113 -8.14 -20.82 -4.51
CA SER A 113 -7.27 -20.38 -3.40
C SER A 113 -6.23 -19.37 -3.87
N ARG A 114 -5.59 -19.62 -5.03
CA ARG A 114 -4.62 -18.72 -5.66
C ARG A 114 -5.27 -17.39 -6.03
N LYS A 115 -6.45 -17.43 -6.64
CA LYS A 115 -7.25 -16.25 -7.01
C LYS A 115 -7.65 -15.44 -5.78
N ALA A 116 -8.12 -16.10 -4.72
CA ALA A 116 -8.47 -15.45 -3.47
C ALA A 116 -7.26 -14.73 -2.86
N LEU A 117 -6.09 -15.39 -2.76
CA LEU A 117 -4.88 -14.76 -2.24
C LEU A 117 -4.47 -13.54 -3.08
N LEU A 118 -4.48 -13.67 -4.41
CA LEU A 118 -4.11 -12.57 -5.31
C LEU A 118 -4.97 -11.34 -5.08
N TRP A 119 -6.29 -11.51 -5.14
CA TRP A 119 -7.21 -10.37 -5.09
C TRP A 119 -7.42 -9.85 -3.67
N GLU A 120 -7.58 -10.74 -2.69
CA GLU A 120 -7.88 -10.34 -1.32
C GLU A 120 -6.65 -9.77 -0.62
N HIS A 121 -5.46 -10.36 -0.81
CA HIS A 121 -4.31 -10.08 0.07
C HIS A 121 -3.09 -9.49 -0.64
N LEU A 122 -3.07 -9.44 -1.98
CA LEU A 122 -2.02 -8.75 -2.73
C LEU A 122 -2.58 -7.51 -3.45
N LEU A 123 -3.44 -7.70 -4.45
CA LEU A 123 -3.91 -6.62 -5.31
C LEU A 123 -4.83 -5.61 -4.61
N SER A 124 -5.37 -5.95 -3.43
CA SER A 124 -6.17 -5.01 -2.62
C SER A 124 -5.38 -3.78 -2.17
N TRP A 125 -4.05 -3.85 -2.08
CA TRP A 125 -3.21 -2.76 -1.56
C TRP A 125 -1.88 -2.57 -2.30
N LEU A 126 -1.39 -3.60 -2.98
CA LEU A 126 -0.05 -3.60 -3.55
C LEU A 126 0.13 -2.64 -4.74
N PRO A 127 -0.84 -2.42 -5.64
CA PRO A 127 -0.67 -1.47 -6.74
C PRO A 127 -0.29 -0.04 -6.31
N PRO A 128 -1.03 0.62 -5.39
CA PRO A 128 -0.62 1.95 -4.93
C PRO A 128 0.69 1.92 -4.12
N TYR A 129 0.97 0.84 -3.40
CA TYR A 129 2.27 0.65 -2.74
C TYR A 129 3.45 0.62 -3.73
N LEU A 130 3.35 -0.19 -4.80
CA LEU A 130 4.41 -0.31 -5.80
C LEU A 130 4.62 1.00 -6.58
N HIS A 131 3.54 1.75 -6.82
CA HIS A 131 3.67 3.11 -7.34
C HIS A 131 4.50 4.01 -6.40
N ALA A 132 4.18 4.00 -5.09
CA ALA A 132 4.95 4.77 -4.12
C ALA A 132 6.43 4.34 -4.05
N VAL A 133 6.72 3.04 -4.15
CA VAL A 133 8.10 2.53 -4.26
C VAL A 133 8.80 3.11 -5.48
N GLY A 134 8.14 3.11 -6.64
CA GLY A 134 8.70 3.66 -7.88
C GLY A 134 9.12 5.13 -7.76
N GLU A 135 8.34 5.93 -7.02
CA GLU A 135 8.61 7.36 -6.83
C GLU A 135 9.85 7.63 -5.97
N ILE A 136 10.00 6.94 -4.84
CA ILE A 136 10.96 7.34 -3.80
C ILE A 136 12.19 6.43 -3.70
N ALA A 137 12.14 5.24 -4.29
CA ALA A 137 13.14 4.22 -4.02
C ALA A 137 14.42 4.34 -4.86
N HIS A 138 15.47 3.69 -4.38
CA HIS A 138 16.69 3.39 -5.15
C HIS A 138 16.33 2.70 -6.49
N PRO A 139 17.08 2.94 -7.59
CA PRO A 139 16.78 2.37 -8.91
C PRO A 139 16.51 0.86 -8.91
N PHE A 140 17.23 0.12 -8.05
CA PHE A 140 16.97 -1.31 -7.84
C PHE A 140 15.52 -1.62 -7.45
N TYR A 141 15.01 -0.96 -6.42
CA TYR A 141 13.66 -1.20 -5.92
C TYR A 141 12.59 -0.63 -6.84
N ARG A 142 12.89 0.44 -7.59
CA ARG A 142 12.01 0.92 -8.66
C ARG A 142 11.78 -0.16 -9.72
N GLN A 143 12.85 -0.72 -10.27
CA GLN A 143 12.73 -1.76 -11.30
C GLN A 143 12.13 -3.06 -10.74
N TRP A 144 12.46 -3.41 -9.49
CA TRP A 144 11.81 -4.52 -8.78
C TRP A 144 10.29 -4.30 -8.65
N ALA A 145 9.84 -3.10 -8.31
CA ALA A 145 8.42 -2.79 -8.14
C ALA A 145 7.67 -2.86 -9.48
N GLU A 146 8.27 -2.34 -10.55
CA GLU A 146 7.74 -2.45 -11.92
C GLU A 146 7.58 -3.92 -12.34
N LEU A 147 8.61 -4.74 -12.13
CA LEU A 147 8.61 -6.16 -12.50
C LEU A 147 7.58 -6.96 -11.66
N LEU A 148 7.49 -6.68 -10.36
CA LEU A 148 6.51 -7.30 -9.48
C LEU A 148 5.08 -6.91 -9.86
N GLY A 149 4.84 -5.63 -10.14
CA GLY A 149 3.54 -5.15 -10.62
C GLY A 149 3.12 -5.86 -11.90
N ALA A 150 4.00 -5.87 -12.91
CA ALA A 150 3.73 -6.54 -14.18
C ALA A 150 3.44 -8.04 -14.02
N ALA A 151 4.22 -8.73 -13.19
CA ALA A 151 4.02 -10.17 -12.93
C ALA A 151 2.64 -10.45 -12.29
N LEU A 152 2.24 -9.66 -11.29
CA LEU A 152 0.96 -9.87 -10.60
C LEU A 152 -0.25 -9.46 -11.45
N LEU A 153 -0.13 -8.42 -12.29
CA LEU A 153 -1.20 -8.04 -13.22
C LEU A 153 -1.36 -9.07 -14.33
N SER A 154 -0.28 -9.71 -14.78
CA SER A 154 -0.36 -10.86 -15.68
C SER A 154 -1.14 -12.03 -15.05
N GLU A 155 -0.89 -12.33 -13.78
CA GLU A 155 -1.66 -13.35 -13.04
C GLU A 155 -3.13 -12.95 -12.88
N ALA A 156 -3.41 -11.66 -12.65
CA ALA A 156 -4.77 -11.14 -12.54
C ALA A 156 -5.55 -11.33 -13.84
N ALA A 157 -4.90 -11.09 -14.98
CA ALA A 157 -5.48 -11.32 -16.30
C ALA A 157 -5.78 -12.81 -16.54
N GLU A 158 -4.92 -13.73 -16.07
CA GLU A 158 -5.15 -15.18 -16.20
C GLU A 158 -6.30 -15.68 -15.30
N LEU A 159 -6.34 -15.23 -14.05
CA LEU A 159 -7.32 -15.70 -13.05
C LEU A 159 -8.69 -15.00 -13.19
N GLY A 160 -8.72 -13.86 -13.86
CA GLY A 160 -9.87 -12.99 -14.00
C GLY A 160 -10.22 -12.26 -12.69
N ALA A 161 -11.06 -11.23 -12.81
CA ALA A 161 -11.54 -10.44 -11.69
C ALA A 161 -12.35 -11.28 -10.67
N PRO A 162 -12.37 -10.87 -9.38
CA PRO A 162 -13.22 -11.49 -8.38
C PRO A 162 -14.66 -10.99 -8.52
N ASP A 163 -15.64 -11.81 -8.15
CA ASP A 163 -17.06 -11.44 -8.22
C ASP A 163 -17.44 -10.32 -7.24
N ARG A 164 -16.64 -10.13 -6.19
CA ARG A 164 -16.85 -9.13 -5.15
C ARG A 164 -15.54 -8.41 -4.86
N LEU A 165 -15.64 -7.13 -4.52
CA LEU A 165 -14.52 -6.34 -4.01
C LEU A 165 -13.89 -7.04 -2.79
N PRO A 166 -12.55 -7.09 -2.63
CA PRO A 166 -11.91 -7.66 -1.44
C PRO A 166 -12.53 -7.21 -0.12
N LEU A 167 -12.65 -8.13 0.83
CA LEU A 167 -13.27 -7.90 2.13
C LEU A 167 -12.54 -6.82 2.93
N HIS A 168 -11.21 -6.79 2.90
CA HIS A 168 -10.40 -5.69 3.44
C HIS A 168 -10.89 -4.31 2.99
N LEU A 169 -11.29 -4.17 1.73
CA LEU A 169 -11.76 -2.90 1.18
C LEU A 169 -13.25 -2.67 1.46
N ARG A 170 -14.07 -3.73 1.48
CA ARG A 170 -15.51 -3.62 1.80
C ARG A 170 -15.76 -3.16 3.25
N GLU A 171 -14.95 -3.64 4.18
CA GLU A 171 -15.07 -3.32 5.62
C GLU A 171 -14.28 -2.07 6.01
N ALA A 172 -13.52 -1.48 5.07
CA ALA A 172 -12.77 -0.28 5.35
C ALA A 172 -13.72 0.90 5.69
N PRO A 173 -13.54 1.55 6.85
CA PRO A 173 -14.30 2.75 7.17
C PRO A 173 -13.85 3.93 6.30
N PRO A 174 -14.73 4.94 6.09
CA PRO A 174 -14.34 6.17 5.41
C PRO A 174 -13.42 7.06 6.27
N LEU A 175 -12.82 8.06 5.61
CA LEU A 175 -12.32 9.23 6.29
C LEU A 175 -13.51 10.02 6.84
N GLU A 176 -13.51 10.23 8.15
CA GLU A 176 -14.55 10.95 8.86
C GLU A 176 -14.17 12.43 9.04
N ASP A 177 -15.19 13.25 9.19
CA ASP A 177 -15.04 14.68 9.34
C ASP A 177 -14.46 15.04 10.73
N PRO A 178 -13.37 15.83 10.81
CA PRO A 178 -12.81 16.27 12.09
C PRO A 178 -13.78 17.14 12.90
N ARG A 179 -14.77 17.78 12.27
CA ARG A 179 -15.80 18.58 12.94
C ARG A 179 -16.73 17.72 13.80
N ILE A 180 -16.78 16.41 13.51
CA ILE A 180 -17.58 15.41 14.24
C ILE A 180 -16.70 14.58 15.17
N THR A 181 -15.55 14.14 14.69
CA THR A 181 -14.70 13.13 15.36
C THR A 181 -13.52 13.72 16.13
N GLY A 182 -13.20 14.99 15.91
CA GLY A 182 -12.08 15.70 16.52
C GLY A 182 -10.74 15.54 15.77
N GLY A 183 -9.83 16.49 16.00
CA GLY A 183 -8.57 16.58 15.26
C GLY A 183 -7.61 15.40 15.47
N GLU A 184 -7.56 14.80 16.66
CA GLU A 184 -6.68 13.65 16.93
C GLU A 184 -7.14 12.38 16.20
N ALA A 185 -8.45 12.15 16.12
CA ALA A 185 -9.01 11.05 15.33
C ALA A 185 -8.68 11.27 13.85
N PHE A 186 -8.92 12.48 13.35
CA PHE A 186 -8.63 12.85 11.97
C PHE A 186 -7.16 12.69 11.59
N LEU A 187 -6.22 13.09 12.45
CA LEU A 187 -4.78 12.88 12.25
C LEU A 187 -4.43 11.39 12.07
N SER A 188 -5.03 10.52 12.89
CA SER A 188 -4.83 9.07 12.78
C SER A 188 -5.39 8.53 11.45
N GLN A 189 -6.58 8.99 11.08
CA GLN A 189 -7.25 8.58 9.85
C GLN A 189 -6.50 9.05 8.60
N LEU A 190 -5.90 10.25 8.63
CA LEU A 190 -5.12 10.79 7.52
C LEU A 190 -3.89 9.94 7.19
N THR A 191 -3.31 9.26 8.19
CA THR A 191 -2.17 8.37 8.01
C THR A 191 -2.54 6.94 7.61
N ALA A 192 -3.84 6.61 7.55
CA ALA A 192 -4.34 5.29 7.15
C ALA A 192 -4.73 5.28 5.66
N PRO A 193 -3.95 4.60 4.78
CA PRO A 193 -4.17 4.69 3.34
C PRO A 193 -5.58 4.29 2.92
N VAL A 194 -6.11 3.19 3.48
CA VAL A 194 -7.44 2.67 3.13
C VAL A 194 -8.60 3.68 3.33
N ARG A 195 -8.40 4.68 4.21
CA ARG A 195 -9.41 5.72 4.48
C ARG A 195 -9.30 6.89 3.52
N THR A 196 -8.08 7.30 3.20
CA THR A 196 -7.82 8.52 2.42
C THR A 196 -7.57 8.27 0.94
N GLY A 197 -7.19 7.06 0.58
CA GLY A 197 -6.65 6.74 -0.74
C GLY A 197 -5.26 7.31 -0.99
N MET A 198 -4.57 7.83 0.03
CA MET A 198 -3.20 8.36 -0.10
C MET A 198 -2.21 7.48 0.64
N LEU A 199 -1.04 7.24 0.06
CA LEU A 199 0.14 6.83 0.83
C LEU A 199 0.97 8.07 1.13
N LEU A 200 0.89 8.55 2.37
CA LEU A 200 1.75 9.63 2.85
C LEU A 200 3.05 9.04 3.40
N THR A 201 4.17 9.34 2.75
CA THR A 201 5.51 8.92 3.19
C THR A 201 6.18 10.02 4.02
N ARG A 202 7.34 9.74 4.62
CA ARG A 202 8.13 10.79 5.28
C ARG A 202 8.68 11.78 4.24
N ALA A 203 9.02 11.30 3.05
CA ALA A 203 9.44 12.14 1.94
C ALA A 203 8.34 13.13 1.53
N ASP A 204 7.08 12.68 1.48
CA ASP A 204 5.93 13.54 1.19
C ASP A 204 5.72 14.62 2.25
N LEU A 205 5.79 14.27 3.53
CA LEU A 205 5.66 15.25 4.60
C LEU A 205 6.83 16.25 4.62
N ALA A 206 8.03 15.83 4.22
CA ALA A 206 9.18 16.72 4.07
C ALA A 206 9.04 17.66 2.86
N ARG A 207 8.40 17.20 1.78
CA ARG A 207 8.04 18.02 0.61
C ARG A 207 6.96 19.03 0.99
N CYS A 208 5.88 18.58 1.64
CA CYS A 208 4.84 19.44 2.21
C CYS A 208 5.44 20.57 3.04
N ALA A 209 6.29 20.22 4.02
CA ALA A 209 6.97 21.22 4.86
C ALA A 209 7.72 22.28 4.03
N GLY A 210 8.46 21.86 3.00
CA GLY A 210 9.17 22.78 2.11
C GLY A 210 8.23 23.68 1.31
N ASP A 211 7.16 23.12 0.76
CA ASP A 211 6.19 23.83 -0.09
C ASP A 211 5.40 24.87 0.72
N VAL A 212 5.06 24.57 1.98
CA VAL A 212 4.35 25.50 2.89
C VAL A 212 5.29 26.41 3.71
N GLY A 213 6.59 26.42 3.41
CA GLY A 213 7.57 27.30 4.05
C GLY A 213 7.90 26.95 5.51
N LEU A 214 7.66 25.72 5.95
CA LEU A 214 7.95 25.24 7.30
C LEU A 214 9.25 24.42 7.37
N GLY A 215 9.89 24.44 8.55
CA GLY A 215 11.06 23.61 8.82
C GLY A 215 10.72 22.12 8.84
N ARG A 216 11.59 21.29 8.26
CA ARG A 216 11.48 19.82 8.32
C ARG A 216 11.62 19.35 9.77
N ARG A 217 10.73 18.46 10.20
CA ARG A 217 10.82 17.79 11.49
C ARG A 217 11.18 16.32 11.30
N ALA A 218 12.07 15.82 12.14
CA ALA A 218 12.33 14.38 12.24
C ALA A 218 11.32 13.74 13.18
N GLY A 219 10.84 12.55 12.84
CA GLY A 219 9.92 11.78 13.68
C GLY A 219 9.01 10.87 12.87
N GLU A 220 8.07 10.25 13.57
CA GLU A 220 7.00 9.47 12.95
C GLU A 220 6.05 10.37 12.15
N ARG A 221 5.44 9.82 11.10
CA ARG A 221 4.61 10.59 10.16
C ARG A 221 3.47 11.35 10.85
N ARG A 222 2.78 10.71 11.79
CA ARG A 222 1.68 11.34 12.54
C ARG A 222 2.16 12.56 13.33
N PHE A 223 3.33 12.47 13.97
CA PHE A 223 3.91 13.59 14.71
C PHE A 223 4.27 14.76 13.78
N VAL A 224 4.90 14.46 12.63
CA VAL A 224 5.25 15.48 11.64
C VAL A 224 3.99 16.14 11.06
N LEU A 225 2.99 15.35 10.69
CA LEU A 225 1.71 15.85 10.17
C LEU A 225 0.98 16.72 11.18
N LYS A 226 0.93 16.30 12.45
CA LYS A 226 0.37 17.11 13.55
C LYS A 226 1.07 18.46 13.66
N ALA A 227 2.40 18.46 13.56
CA ALA A 227 3.17 19.70 13.65
C ALA A 227 2.91 20.64 12.46
N LEU A 228 2.77 20.11 11.24
CA LEU A 228 2.42 20.91 10.05
C LEU A 228 1.05 21.54 10.22
N LEU A 229 0.03 20.75 10.54
CA LEU A 229 -1.34 21.23 10.74
C LEU A 229 -1.47 22.22 11.90
N SER A 230 -0.66 22.06 12.95
CA SER A 230 -0.66 23.01 14.08
C SER A 230 0.04 24.33 13.75
N SER A 231 0.97 24.33 12.78
CA SER A 231 1.76 25.52 12.43
C SER A 231 1.12 26.33 11.30
N ASN A 232 0.58 25.64 10.29
CA ASN A 232 -0.07 26.27 9.14
C ASN A 232 -1.21 25.37 8.61
N PRO A 233 -2.39 25.37 9.27
CA PRO A 233 -3.47 24.44 8.95
C PRO A 233 -4.00 24.60 7.53
N GLY A 234 -4.26 25.84 7.08
CA GLY A 234 -4.86 26.11 5.76
C GLY A 234 -4.00 25.58 4.61
N ASP A 235 -2.73 25.99 4.55
CA ASP A 235 -1.84 25.58 3.47
C ASP A 235 -1.50 24.08 3.54
N THR A 236 -1.39 23.52 4.75
CA THR A 236 -1.17 22.08 4.92
C THR A 236 -2.38 21.27 4.42
N LEU A 237 -3.60 21.70 4.74
CA LEU A 237 -4.83 21.04 4.28
C LEU A 237 -4.99 21.16 2.76
N ASP A 238 -4.69 22.33 2.19
CA ASP A 238 -4.72 22.53 0.73
C ASP A 238 -3.70 21.60 0.03
N TRP A 239 -2.47 21.54 0.54
CA TRP A 239 -1.43 20.64 0.03
C TRP A 239 -1.86 19.17 0.08
N LEU A 240 -2.45 18.72 1.20
CA LEU A 240 -2.99 17.36 1.33
C LEU A 240 -4.15 17.12 0.34
N GLY A 241 -4.99 18.14 0.09
CA GLY A 241 -6.03 18.09 -0.91
C GLY A 241 -5.47 17.88 -2.33
N LEU A 242 -4.39 18.57 -2.68
CA LEU A 242 -3.68 18.37 -3.96
C LEU A 242 -3.04 16.98 -4.03
N GLU A 243 -2.46 16.51 -2.93
CA GLU A 243 -1.88 15.16 -2.86
C GLU A 243 -2.95 14.08 -3.05
N ALA A 244 -4.14 14.26 -2.47
CA ALA A 244 -5.28 13.37 -2.68
C ALA A 244 -5.74 13.35 -4.15
N ALA A 245 -5.78 14.51 -4.81
CA ALA A 245 -6.10 14.60 -6.23
C ALA A 245 -5.05 13.92 -7.11
N ARG A 246 -3.76 14.02 -6.76
CA ARG A 246 -2.67 13.31 -7.44
C ARG A 246 -2.86 11.79 -7.33
N TRP A 247 -3.12 11.29 -6.13
CA TRP A 247 -3.37 9.86 -5.89
C TRP A 247 -4.61 9.34 -6.64
N ARG A 248 -5.66 10.17 -6.78
CA ARG A 248 -6.81 9.82 -7.63
C ARG A 248 -6.38 9.43 -9.05
N GLY A 249 -5.50 10.24 -9.67
CA GLY A 249 -4.96 9.97 -11.00
C GLY A 249 -4.11 8.70 -11.07
N VAL A 250 -3.32 8.42 -10.02
CA VAL A 250 -2.58 7.15 -9.88
C VAL A 250 -3.53 5.97 -9.88
N HIS A 251 -4.62 6.05 -9.11
CA HIS A 251 -5.61 4.97 -8.98
C HIS A 251 -6.37 4.69 -10.27
N GLU A 252 -6.65 5.74 -11.05
CA GLU A 252 -7.25 5.62 -12.38
C GLU A 252 -6.32 4.91 -13.37
N GLY A 253 -5.00 5.03 -13.20
CA GLY A 253 -3.99 4.46 -14.09
C GLY A 253 -3.98 2.94 -14.19
N TYR A 254 -4.51 2.21 -13.20
CA TYR A 254 -4.59 0.73 -13.21
C TYR A 254 -6.04 0.20 -13.26
N ARG A 255 -6.98 1.04 -13.74
CA ARG A 255 -8.40 0.68 -13.84
C ARG A 255 -8.65 -0.47 -14.81
N ALA A 256 -7.88 -0.57 -15.89
CA ALA A 256 -8.08 -1.60 -16.91
C ALA A 256 -7.81 -3.01 -16.36
N GLU A 257 -6.87 -3.12 -15.43
CA GLU A 257 -6.38 -4.38 -14.89
C GLU A 257 -7.09 -4.79 -13.59
N ALA A 258 -7.55 -3.82 -12.79
CA ALA A 258 -8.14 -4.06 -11.47
C ALA A 258 -9.33 -3.14 -11.16
N GLU A 259 -10.32 -3.09 -12.06
CA GLU A 259 -11.38 -2.05 -12.06
C GLU A 259 -12.07 -1.84 -10.71
N ALA A 260 -12.48 -2.91 -10.00
CA ALA A 260 -13.19 -2.78 -8.73
C ALA A 260 -12.30 -2.19 -7.63
N VAL A 261 -11.04 -2.62 -7.57
CA VAL A 261 -10.06 -2.12 -6.59
C VAL A 261 -9.66 -0.69 -6.91
N SER A 262 -9.36 -0.40 -8.18
CA SER A 262 -9.11 0.97 -8.68
C SER A 262 -10.25 1.92 -8.31
N ARG A 263 -11.50 1.56 -8.59
CA ARG A 263 -12.68 2.38 -8.24
C ARG A 263 -12.78 2.66 -6.74
N PHE A 264 -12.47 1.68 -5.90
CA PHE A 264 -12.44 1.88 -4.45
C PHE A 264 -11.40 2.95 -4.06
N TRP A 265 -10.15 2.79 -4.50
CA TRP A 265 -9.07 3.70 -4.15
C TRP A 265 -9.27 5.12 -4.71
N THR A 266 -9.73 5.23 -5.96
CA THR A 266 -10.15 6.49 -6.59
C THR A 266 -11.24 7.19 -5.76
N SER A 267 -12.25 6.46 -5.30
CA SER A 267 -13.33 7.00 -4.45
C SER A 267 -12.81 7.55 -3.13
N ARG A 268 -11.87 6.84 -2.46
CA ARG A 268 -11.25 7.31 -1.22
C ARG A 268 -10.46 8.60 -1.42
N ALA A 269 -9.61 8.63 -2.44
CA ALA A 269 -8.81 9.80 -2.79
C ALA A 269 -9.69 11.01 -3.13
N ASP A 270 -10.78 10.81 -3.87
CA ASP A 270 -11.71 11.88 -4.22
C ASP A 270 -12.52 12.40 -3.02
N ALA A 271 -12.94 11.52 -2.11
CA ALA A 271 -13.60 11.92 -0.87
C ALA A 271 -12.64 12.71 0.04
N ALA A 272 -11.40 12.25 0.19
CA ALA A 272 -10.38 12.95 0.96
C ALA A 272 -10.07 14.33 0.36
N HIS A 273 -9.90 14.42 -0.96
CA HIS A 273 -9.67 15.69 -1.66
C HIS A 273 -10.77 16.71 -1.36
N ARG A 274 -12.05 16.30 -1.50
CA ARG A 274 -13.18 17.20 -1.25
C ARG A 274 -13.22 17.72 0.19
N LEU A 275 -13.05 16.82 1.17
CA LEU A 275 -13.04 17.20 2.58
C LEU A 275 -11.87 18.13 2.91
N LEU A 276 -10.67 17.81 2.43
CA LEU A 276 -9.46 18.59 2.72
C LEU A 276 -9.53 20.00 2.13
N VAL A 277 -10.03 20.15 0.90
CA VAL A 277 -10.25 21.47 0.27
C VAL A 277 -11.31 22.29 1.01
N GLU A 278 -12.37 21.65 1.49
CA GLU A 278 -13.39 22.32 2.31
C GLU A 278 -12.78 22.86 3.61
N LEU A 279 -12.07 22.01 4.36
CA LEU A 279 -11.41 22.38 5.61
C LEU A 279 -10.33 23.46 5.40
N ALA A 280 -9.59 23.42 4.29
CA ALA A 280 -8.59 24.43 3.95
C ALA A 280 -9.22 25.82 3.77
N ARG A 281 -10.38 25.90 3.10
CA ARG A 281 -11.11 27.16 2.91
C ARG A 281 -11.62 27.73 4.23
N GLU A 282 -12.13 26.89 5.12
CA GLU A 282 -12.57 27.30 6.45
C GLU A 282 -11.40 27.84 7.29
N ALA A 283 -10.25 27.16 7.26
CA ALA A 283 -9.05 27.60 7.96
C ALA A 283 -8.51 28.94 7.41
N GLY A 284 -8.59 29.17 6.10
CA GLY A 284 -8.19 30.42 5.45
C GLY A 284 -9.16 31.58 5.69
N GLY A 285 -10.47 31.31 5.75
CA GLY A 285 -11.49 32.32 6.05
C GLY A 285 -11.41 32.85 7.48
N THR A 286 -11.00 32.00 8.43
CA THR A 286 -10.86 32.39 9.85
C THR A 286 -9.73 33.42 10.09
N LEU A 287 -8.75 33.52 9.18
CA LEU A 287 -7.63 34.49 9.28
C LEU A 287 -7.93 35.85 8.64
N ALA A 288 -9.06 36.00 7.92
CA ALA A 288 -9.42 37.23 7.20
C ALA A 288 -10.39 38.14 7.99
N ASP A 289 -10.93 37.65 9.11
CA ASP A 289 -11.92 38.34 9.95
C ASP A 289 -11.34 38.87 11.29
N ASP A 290 -10.02 38.81 11.49
CA ASP A 290 -9.26 39.43 12.61
C ASP A 290 -8.34 40.57 12.11
#